data_AF-A0A7L5YPU2-F1
#
_entry.id   AF-A0A7L5YPU2-F1
#
_cell.length_a   1.000
_cell.length_b   1.000
_cell.length_c   1.000
_cell.angle_alpha   90.00
_cell.angle_beta   90.00
_cell.angle_gamma   90.00
#
_symmetry.space_group_name_H-M   'P 1'
#
loop_
_entity.id
_entity.type
_entity.pdbx_description
1 polymer ?
#
loop_
_entity_poly.entity_id
_entity_poly.type
_entity_poly.pdbx_seq_one_letter_code
_entity_poly.pdbx_strand_id
1 'polypeptide(L)'
;MEPWLGKPAAGRPQTRLVPVLLDAATGQPRPLAGEMPPYQAITQLFFSPDGSLFFVNGSTFTSEAGSNRVVRVWDTATGTWYSLR
;
A
#
# COMPACT_ATOMS: atom_id res chain seq x y z
N MET A 1 -0.26 -20.91 -5.85
CA MET A 1 -1.53 -20.90 -5.09
C MET A 1 -1.22 -20.28 -3.74
N GLU A 2 -1.42 -18.97 -3.59
CA GLU A 2 -0.94 -18.21 -2.43
C GLU A 2 -2.00 -18.20 -1.31
N PRO A 3 -1.67 -18.70 -0.09
CA PRO A 3 -2.64 -19.05 0.95
C PRO A 3 -3.22 -17.86 1.74
N TRP A 4 -3.01 -16.62 1.29
CA TRP A 4 -3.38 -15.40 2.05
C TRP A 4 -4.58 -14.65 1.48
N LEU A 5 -5.12 -15.09 0.34
CA LEU A 5 -6.37 -14.57 -0.20
C LEU A 5 -7.56 -15.20 0.53
N GLY A 6 -7.78 -14.78 1.78
CA GLY A 6 -9.11 -14.83 2.35
C GLY A 6 -10.03 -14.06 1.42
N LYS A 7 -11.04 -14.73 0.84
CA LYS A 7 -11.98 -14.08 -0.07
C LYS A 7 -12.51 -12.80 0.60
N PRO A 8 -12.52 -11.66 -0.10
CA PRO A 8 -13.10 -10.46 0.46
C PRO A 8 -14.55 -10.73 0.89
N ALA A 9 -14.94 -10.20 2.06
CA ALA A 9 -16.32 -10.29 2.52
C ALA A 9 -17.24 -9.69 1.45
N ALA A 10 -18.18 -10.50 0.96
CA ALA A 10 -19.08 -10.09 -0.12
C ALA A 10 -19.94 -8.90 0.33
N GLY A 11 -19.98 -7.83 -0.48
CA GLY A 11 -21.02 -6.80 -0.38
C GLY A 11 -20.65 -5.43 0.17
N ARG A 12 -19.38 -5.15 0.53
CA ARG A 12 -18.95 -3.77 0.82
C ARG A 12 -18.14 -3.19 -0.34
N PRO A 13 -18.49 -2.00 -0.88
CA PRO A 13 -17.62 -1.32 -1.83
C PRO A 13 -16.28 -1.08 -1.15
N GLN A 14 -15.23 -1.70 -1.67
CA GLN A 14 -13.88 -1.50 -1.17
C GLN A 14 -13.35 -0.23 -1.81
N THR A 15 -13.44 0.89 -1.09
CA THR A 15 -12.71 2.09 -1.49
C THR A 15 -11.22 1.78 -1.39
N ARG A 16 -10.60 1.56 -2.55
CA ARG A 16 -9.15 1.33 -2.63
C ARG A 16 -8.46 2.68 -2.49
N LEU A 17 -7.87 2.93 -1.33
CA LEU A 17 -6.98 4.07 -1.17
C LEU A 17 -5.62 3.72 -1.77
N VAL A 18 -5.12 4.60 -2.64
CA VAL A 18 -3.79 4.49 -3.26
C VAL A 18 -3.06 5.80 -3.00
N PRO A 19 -1.85 5.78 -2.42
CA PRO A 19 -1.04 6.99 -2.33
C PRO A 19 -0.61 7.43 -3.73
N VAL A 20 -0.63 8.74 -3.97
CA VAL A 20 -0.10 9.34 -5.21
C VAL A 20 1.29 9.87 -4.91
N LEU A 21 2.27 9.47 -5.72
CA LEU A 21 3.60 10.02 -5.69
C LEU A 21 3.71 11.11 -6.76
N LEU A 22 4.31 12.24 -6.42
CA LEU A 22 4.64 13.31 -7.36
C LEU A 22 6.15 13.39 -7.53
N ASP A 23 6.60 13.62 -8.76
CA ASP A 23 7.97 14.05 -9.01
C ASP A 23 8.15 15.50 -8.54
N ALA A 24 9.12 15.72 -7.66
CA ALA A 24 9.29 17.02 -7.01
C ALA A 24 9.77 18.12 -7.98
N ALA A 25 10.46 17.75 -9.06
CA ALA A 25 11.00 18.71 -10.03
C ALA A 25 9.92 19.18 -11.02
N THR A 26 9.01 18.29 -11.40
CA THR A 26 8.02 18.52 -12.47
C THR A 26 6.59 18.67 -11.95
N GLY A 27 6.32 18.27 -10.71
CA GLY A 27 4.98 18.19 -10.13
C GLY A 27 4.09 17.10 -10.76
N GLN A 28 4.65 16.27 -11.65
CA GLN A 28 3.88 15.26 -12.36
C GLN A 28 3.70 14.00 -11.51
N PRO A 29 2.55 13.31 -11.62
CA PRO A 29 2.35 12.01 -10.98
C PRO A 29 3.39 10.99 -11.45
N ARG A 30 4.06 10.37 -10.48
CA ARG A 30 4.88 9.18 -10.70
C ARG A 30 4.05 7.95 -10.32
N PRO A 31 3.74 7.05 -11.27
CA PRO A 31 3.02 5.82 -10.95
C PRO A 31 3.84 4.98 -9.98
N LEU A 32 3.22 4.53 -8.89
CA LEU A 32 3.79 3.48 -8.05
C LEU A 32 3.68 2.18 -8.83
N ALA A 33 4.81 1.64 -9.26
CA ALA A 33 4.83 0.38 -10.01
C ALA A 33 4.34 -0.78 -9.13
N GLY A 34 3.76 -1.80 -9.78
CA GLY A 34 3.25 -3.01 -9.13
C GLY A 34 1.83 -2.89 -8.55
N GLU A 35 1.19 -4.04 -8.35
CA GLU A 35 -0.14 -4.08 -7.74
C GLU A 35 -0.04 -3.91 -6.22
N MET A 36 -0.22 -2.69 -5.74
CA MET A 36 -0.31 -2.44 -4.29
C MET A 36 -1.57 -3.11 -3.74
N PRO A 37 -1.46 -4.03 -2.77
CA PRO A 37 -2.65 -4.65 -2.21
C PRO A 37 -3.53 -3.62 -1.50
N PRO A 38 -4.86 -3.81 -1.50
CA PRO A 38 -5.79 -2.77 -1.10
C PRO A 38 -5.67 -2.41 0.39
N TYR A 39 -5.52 -1.13 0.67
CA TYR A 39 -5.76 -0.57 2.01
C TYR A 39 -7.23 -0.23 2.17
N GLN A 40 -7.76 -0.52 3.35
CA GLN A 40 -9.01 0.05 3.83
C GLN A 40 -8.80 1.49 4.31
N ALA A 41 -7.71 1.71 5.05
CA ALA A 41 -7.34 3.01 5.58
C ALA A 41 -5.82 3.16 5.53
N ILE A 42 -5.35 4.34 5.14
CA ILE A 42 -3.96 4.74 5.24
C ILE A 42 -3.88 5.75 6.38
N THR A 43 -3.02 5.49 7.36
CA THR A 43 -2.87 6.35 8.53
C THR A 43 -1.63 7.21 8.44
N GLN A 44 -0.56 6.72 7.80
CA GLN A 44 0.70 7.44 7.70
C GLN A 44 1.44 7.08 6.41
N LEU A 45 2.16 8.08 5.88
CA LEU A 45 3.05 7.98 4.73
C LEU A 45 4.37 8.64 5.10
N PHE A 46 5.50 8.00 4.84
CA PHE A 46 6.81 8.61 5.05
C PHE A 46 7.89 8.02 4.14
N PHE A 47 8.88 8.84 3.79
CA PHE A 47 10.09 8.39 3.11
C PHE A 47 11.17 8.07 4.13
N SER A 48 12.07 7.15 3.79
CA SER A 48 13.37 7.09 4.45
C SER A 48 14.15 8.39 4.18
N PRO A 49 15.07 8.80 5.07
CA PRO A 49 15.82 10.06 4.92
C PRO A 49 16.62 10.16 3.62
N ASP A 50 17.05 9.03 3.07
CA ASP A 50 17.76 8.91 1.78
C ASP A 50 16.82 8.82 0.57
N GLY A 51 15.50 8.77 0.77
CA GLY A 51 14.50 8.65 -0.28
C GLY A 51 14.46 7.31 -1.00
N SER A 52 15.20 6.30 -0.53
CA SER A 52 15.26 4.97 -1.16
C SER A 52 14.01 4.13 -0.89
N LEU A 53 13.30 4.40 0.21
CA LEU A 53 12.12 3.67 0.65
C LEU A 53 10.96 4.62 0.92
N PHE A 54 9.76 4.16 0.57
CA PHE A 54 8.49 4.79 0.93
C PHE A 54 7.64 3.82 1.74
N PHE A 55 7.22 4.24 2.92
CA PHE A 55 6.46 3.44 3.86
C PHE A 55 4.99 3.86 3.85
N VAL A 56 4.11 2.88 3.73
CA VAL A 56 2.66 3.04 3.82
C VAL A 56 2.16 2.26 5.02
N ASN A 57 1.72 2.96 6.05
CA ASN A 57 1.10 2.37 7.22
C ASN A 57 -0.41 2.51 7.14
N GLY A 58 -1.14 1.46 7.51
CA GLY A 58 -2.58 1.49 7.49
C GLY A 58 -3.18 0.16 7.90
N SER A 59 -4.40 -0.08 7.44
CA SER A 59 -5.09 -1.34 7.66
C SER A 59 -5.64 -1.93 6.37
N THR A 60 -5.62 -3.26 6.28
CA THR A 60 -6.22 -4.01 5.16
C THR A 60 -7.54 -4.63 5.58
N PHE A 61 -8.39 -4.91 4.60
CA PHE A 61 -9.46 -5.87 4.81
C PHE A 61 -8.85 -7.26 4.93
N THR A 62 -9.03 -7.90 6.06
CA THR A 62 -8.90 -9.35 6.15
C THR A 62 -10.29 -9.90 6.46
N SER A 63 -10.68 -10.96 5.75
CA SER A 63 -11.97 -11.68 5.87
C SER A 63 -12.53 -11.71 7.30
N GLU A 64 -13.88 -11.65 7.44
CA GLU A 64 -14.77 -11.88 8.62
C GLU A 64 -14.32 -11.46 10.04
N ALA A 65 -13.06 -11.60 10.41
CA ALA A 65 -12.44 -11.34 11.71
C ALA A 65 -11.95 -9.89 11.93
N GLY A 66 -11.96 -9.01 10.92
CA GLY A 66 -11.66 -7.57 11.10
C GLY A 66 -10.47 -7.04 10.30
N SER A 67 -9.95 -5.87 10.68
CA SER A 67 -8.86 -5.19 9.97
C SER A 67 -7.49 -5.49 10.60
N ASN A 68 -6.50 -5.75 9.75
CA ASN A 68 -5.11 -5.94 10.18
C ASN A 68 -4.31 -4.68 9.91
N ARG A 69 -3.51 -4.25 10.90
CA ARG A 69 -2.51 -3.21 10.70
C ARG A 69 -1.37 -3.77 9.87
N VAL A 70 -1.00 -3.07 8.81
CA VAL A 70 0.10 -3.47 7.93
C VAL A 70 0.97 -2.27 7.60
N VAL A 71 2.27 -2.53 7.47
CA VAL A 71 3.21 -1.60 6.87
C VAL A 71 3.71 -2.21 5.57
N ARG A 72 3.56 -1.47 4.48
CA ARG A 72 4.18 -1.83 3.19
C ARG A 72 5.28 -0.86 2.87
N VAL A 73 6.29 -1.36 2.18
CA VAL A 73 7.45 -0.59 1.77
C VAL A 73 7.51 -0.64 0.25
N TRP A 74 7.69 0.51 -0.37
CA TRP A 74 7.97 0.64 -1.79
C TRP A 74 9.40 1.11 -1.97
N ASP A 75 10.20 0.34 -2.71
CA ASP A 75 11.55 0.71 -3.09
C ASP A 75 11.48 1.67 -4.29
N THR A 76 12.06 2.86 -4.13
CA THR A 76 11.89 3.96 -5.10
C THR A 76 12.75 3.81 -6.35
N ALA A 77 13.78 2.96 -6.29
CA ALA A 77 14.69 2.69 -7.39
C ALA A 77 14.15 1.60 -8.31
N THR A 78 13.62 0.53 -7.73
CA THR A 78 13.14 -0.67 -8.44
C THR A 78 11.63 -0.64 -8.70
N GLY A 79 10.88 0.12 -7.90
CA GLY A 79 9.43 0.15 -7.95
C GLY A 79 8.76 -1.06 -7.26
N THR A 80 9.50 -1.82 -6.45
CA THR A 80 9.03 -3.08 -5.84
C THR A 80 8.33 -2.84 -4.51
N TRP A 81 7.24 -3.56 -4.27
CA TRP A 81 6.55 -3.58 -2.97
C TRP A 81 6.97 -4.74 -2.08
N TYR A 82 7.22 -4.44 -0.82
CA TYR A 82 7.48 -5.41 0.24
C TYR A 82 6.41 -5.27 1.33
N SER A 83 6.01 -6.40 1.93
CA SER A 83 5.15 -6.40 3.11
C SER A 83 6.02 -6.66 4.34
N LEU A 84 5.99 -5.74 5.30
CA LEU A 84 6.55 -6.01 6.61
C LEU A 84 5.47 -6.73 7.42
N ARG A 85 5.89 -7.79 8.12
CA ARG A 85 5.05 -8.66 8.93
C ARG A 85 5.57 -8.66 10.35
#